data_AF-A0A379C5U5-F1
#
_entry.id   AF-A0A379C5U5-F1
#
_cell.length_a   1.000
_cell.length_b   1.000
_cell.length_c   1.000
_cell.angle_alpha   90.00
_cell.angle_beta   90.00
_cell.angle_gamma   90.00
#
_symmetry.space_group_name_H-M   'P 1'
#
loop_
_entity.id
_entity.type
_entity.pdbx_description
1 polymer ?
#
loop_
_entity_poly.entity_id
_entity_poly.type
_entity_poly.pdbx_seq_one_letter_code
_entity_poly.pdbx_strand_id
1 'polypeptide(L)'
;MTIAGDTKTYFPNRGYNLSYSNVGNFATIKNAVTNDRVTGILLANGIVDWHWVLGVGYREYANAGNYIRIVNGWNNTINKFYKPHSRSLWVSATQYWVR
;
A
#
# COMPACT_ATOMS: atom_id res chain seq x y z
N MET A 1 9.49 3.91 10.24
CA MET A 1 10.15 3.34 9.04
C MET A 1 9.22 2.21 8.56
N THR A 2 9.00 1.92 7.27
CA THR A 2 10.01 1.84 6.21
C THR A 2 9.33 1.95 4.83
N ILE A 3 9.58 3.03 4.10
CA ILE A 3 9.55 3.00 2.64
C ILE A 3 10.46 1.85 2.19
N ALA A 4 10.05 1.05 1.20
CA ALA A 4 10.88 -0.03 0.69
C ALA A 4 12.26 0.53 0.28
N GLY A 5 13.34 -0.16 0.71
CA GLY A 5 14.71 0.37 0.60
C GLY A 5 15.05 0.84 -0.80
N ASP A 6 14.74 0.03 -1.81
CA ASP A 6 15.01 0.31 -3.22
C ASP A 6 14.20 1.50 -3.75
N THR A 7 13.03 1.78 -3.18
CA THR A 7 12.22 2.94 -3.59
C THR A 7 12.93 4.26 -3.27
N LYS A 8 13.77 4.29 -2.22
CA LYS A 8 14.56 5.48 -1.86
C LYS A 8 15.62 5.85 -2.89
N THR A 9 16.11 4.88 -3.66
CA THR A 9 17.17 5.09 -4.66
C THR A 9 16.61 5.11 -6.08
N TYR A 10 15.59 4.31 -6.37
CA TYR A 10 15.02 4.16 -7.71
C TYR A 10 14.52 5.47 -8.33
N PHE A 11 13.77 6.27 -7.56
CA PHE A 11 13.16 7.52 -8.02
C PHE A 11 14.19 8.65 -8.18
N PRO A 12 15.06 8.94 -7.18
CA PRO A 12 16.13 9.93 -7.35
C PRO A 12 17.07 9.61 -8.51
N ASN A 13 17.44 8.34 -8.71
CA ASN A 13 18.29 7.93 -9.84
C ASN A 13 17.65 8.19 -11.21
N ARG A 14 16.34 8.44 -11.25
CA ARG A 14 15.58 8.80 -12.47
C ARG A 14 15.20 10.28 -12.52
N GLY A 15 15.76 11.10 -11.64
CA GLY A 15 15.50 12.54 -11.59
C GLY A 15 14.18 12.92 -10.92
N TYR A 16 13.49 11.98 -10.25
CA TYR A 16 12.25 12.27 -9.52
C TYR A 16 12.51 12.56 -8.05
N ASN A 17 11.84 13.60 -7.53
CA ASN A 17 11.80 13.87 -6.10
C ASN A 17 10.61 13.14 -5.46
N LEU A 18 10.89 11.94 -4.93
CA LEU A 18 9.88 11.13 -4.27
C LEU A 18 9.61 11.65 -2.85
N SER A 19 8.39 12.11 -2.63
CA SER A 19 7.86 12.37 -1.30
C SER A 19 7.10 11.17 -0.76
N TYR A 20 7.17 10.96 0.56
CA TYR A 20 6.50 9.83 1.21
C TYR A 20 6.13 10.13 2.66
N SER A 21 5.12 9.44 3.17
CA SER A 21 4.73 9.50 4.58
C SER A 21 4.04 8.21 5.02
N ASN A 22 4.09 7.90 6.32
CA ASN A 22 3.46 6.68 6.85
C ASN A 22 1.93 6.80 6.81
N VAL A 23 1.27 5.66 6.57
CA VAL A 23 -0.18 5.50 6.68
C VAL A 23 -0.45 4.28 7.55
N GLY A 24 -1.25 4.44 8.59
CA GLY A 24 -1.38 3.46 9.67
C GLY A 24 -2.76 2.83 9.82
N ASN A 25 -3.74 3.31 9.07
CA ASN A 25 -5.11 2.82 9.13
C ASN A 25 -5.84 3.02 7.80
N PHE A 26 -7.02 2.41 7.68
CA PHE A 26 -7.83 2.49 6.48
C PHE A 26 -8.20 3.92 6.08
N ALA A 27 -8.53 4.81 7.03
CA ALA A 27 -8.86 6.21 6.73
C ALA A 27 -7.68 6.95 6.09
N THR A 28 -6.45 6.70 6.57
CA THR A 28 -5.24 7.29 5.97
C THR A 28 -4.93 6.71 4.59
N ILE A 29 -5.26 5.45 4.31
CA ILE A 29 -5.18 4.87 2.96
C ILE A 29 -6.21 5.53 2.02
N LYS A 30 -7.46 5.66 2.48
CA LYS A 30 -8.53 6.33 1.74
C LYS A 30 -8.11 7.75 1.38
N ASN A 31 -7.57 8.50 2.33
CA ASN A 31 -7.05 9.85 2.08
C ASN A 31 -5.88 9.86 1.08
N ALA A 32 -4.95 8.90 1.16
CA ALA A 32 -3.86 8.80 0.20
C ALA A 32 -4.39 8.59 -1.23
N VAL A 33 -5.31 7.63 -1.41
CA VAL A 33 -5.95 7.35 -2.70
C VAL A 33 -6.69 8.58 -3.24
N THR A 34 -7.46 9.28 -2.40
CA THR A 34 -8.18 10.51 -2.81
C THR A 34 -7.25 11.65 -3.24
N ASN A 35 -5.98 11.63 -2.79
CA ASN A 35 -4.96 12.60 -3.19
C ASN A 35 -4.08 12.10 -4.36
N ASP A 36 -4.51 11.08 -5.10
CA ASP A 36 -3.77 10.43 -6.19
C ASP A 36 -2.40 9.87 -5.75
N ARG A 37 -2.31 9.37 -4.51
CA ARG A 37 -1.09 8.81 -3.93
C ARG A 37 -1.19 7.30 -3.80
N VAL A 38 -0.29 6.59 -4.46
CA VAL A 38 -0.16 5.14 -4.30
C VAL A 38 0.40 4.81 -2.92
N THR A 39 -0.04 3.70 -2.34
CA THR A 39 0.46 3.22 -1.05
C THR A 39 1.23 1.93 -1.23
N GLY A 40 2.40 1.79 -0.62
CA GLY A 40 3.06 0.49 -0.46
C GLY A 40 2.68 -0.09 0.89
N ILE A 41 2.25 -1.35 0.90
CA ILE A 41 1.75 -2.04 2.09
C ILE A 41 2.55 -3.33 2.25
N LEU A 42 3.19 -3.51 3.40
CA LEU A 42 3.87 -4.74 3.77
C LEU A 42 2.89 -5.65 4.49
N LEU A 43 2.63 -6.81 3.90
CA LEU A 43 1.78 -7.85 4.45
C LEU A 43 2.64 -9.01 4.92
N ALA A 44 2.25 -9.65 6.02
CA ALA A 44 2.89 -10.85 6.52
C ALA A 44 1.89 -11.97 6.75
N ASN A 45 2.28 -13.20 6.39
CA ASN A 45 1.54 -14.44 6.63
C ASN A 45 2.38 -15.42 7.48
N GLY A 46 3.27 -14.87 8.31
CA GLY A 46 4.20 -15.60 9.17
C GLY A 46 5.45 -14.78 9.46
N ILE A 47 6.42 -15.35 10.17
CA ILE A 47 7.66 -14.66 10.55
C ILE A 47 8.57 -14.42 9.32
N VAL A 48 8.51 -15.28 8.31
CA VAL A 48 9.39 -15.23 7.11
C VAL A 48 8.63 -15.07 5.79
N ASP A 49 7.29 -15.04 5.81
CA ASP A 49 6.45 -14.90 4.61
C ASP A 49 5.89 -13.49 4.52
N TRP A 50 6.71 -12.58 4.00
CA TRP A 50 6.45 -11.15 3.93
C TRP A 50 6.42 -10.69 2.48
N HIS A 51 5.41 -9.88 2.14
CA HIS A 51 5.17 -9.47 0.77
C HIS A 51 4.71 -8.01 0.68
N TRP A 52 5.31 -7.26 -0.24
CA TRP A 52 4.90 -5.90 -0.55
C TRP A 52 3.80 -5.90 -1.62
N VAL A 53 2.74 -5.14 -1.37
CA VAL A 53 1.67 -4.88 -2.34
C VAL A 53 1.47 -3.37 -2.51
N LEU A 54 0.93 -2.96 -3.66
CA LEU A 54 0.55 -1.57 -3.89
C LEU A 54 -0.94 -1.39 -3.63
N GLY A 55 -1.33 -0.52 -2.70
CA GLY A 55 -2.69 -0.04 -2.55
C GLY A 55 -2.97 1.11 -3.50
N VAL A 56 -3.93 0.91 -4.39
CA VAL A 56 -4.28 1.82 -5.51
C VAL A 56 -5.73 2.29 -5.45
N GLY A 57 -6.48 1.87 -4.44
CA GLY A 57 -7.89 2.21 -4.29
C GLY A 57 -8.47 1.64 -3.01
N TYR A 58 -9.78 1.83 -2.83
CA TYR A 58 -10.50 1.27 -1.70
C TYR A 58 -11.95 0.92 -2.08
N ARG A 59 -12.58 0.10 -1.25
CA ARG A 59 -14.02 -0.13 -1.25
C ARG A 59 -14.52 -0.22 0.19
N GLU A 60 -15.59 0.49 0.47
CA GLU A 60 -16.27 0.47 1.78
C GLU A 60 -17.67 -0.12 1.60
N TYR A 61 -18.07 -0.96 2.54
CA TYR A 61 -19.41 -1.51 2.60
C TYR A 61 -19.97 -1.29 4.00
N ALA A 62 -21.23 -0.85 4.10
CA ALA A 62 -21.89 -0.60 5.37
C ALA A 62 -21.79 -1.81 6.34
N ASN A 63 -21.95 -3.03 5.82
CA ASN A 63 -22.00 -4.25 6.63
C ASN A 63 -20.88 -5.28 6.33
N ALA A 64 -20.10 -5.09 5.25
CA ALA A 64 -19.08 -6.07 4.85
C ALA A 64 -17.63 -5.61 5.17
N GLY A 65 -17.48 -4.39 5.69
CA GLY A 65 -16.21 -3.81 6.12
C GLY A 65 -15.44 -3.08 5.03
N ASN A 66 -14.18 -2.81 5.33
CA ASN A 66 -13.30 -1.94 4.53
C ASN A 66 -12.26 -2.78 3.78
N TYR A 67 -12.08 -2.47 2.50
CA TYR A 67 -11.19 -3.20 1.61
C TYR A 67 -10.27 -2.23 0.90
N ILE A 68 -8.99 -2.58 0.81
CA ILE A 68 -7.98 -1.87 0.04
C ILE A 68 -7.85 -2.58 -1.31
N ARG A 69 -8.02 -1.85 -2.41
CA ARG A 69 -7.77 -2.36 -3.75
C ARG A 69 -6.26 -2.42 -3.97
N ILE A 70 -5.74 -3.59 -4.30
CA ILE A 70 -4.29 -3.84 -4.36
C ILE A 70 -3.82 -4.36 -5.72
N VAL A 71 -2.55 -4.07 -6.04
CA VAL A 71 -1.74 -4.81 -7.00
C VAL A 71 -0.77 -5.68 -6.21
N ASN A 72 -0.86 -7.01 -6.39
CA ASN A 72 -0.07 -7.96 -5.63
C ASN A 72 1.26 -8.36 -6.30
N GLY A 73 1.55 -7.85 -7.50
CA GLY A 73 2.77 -8.19 -8.23
C GLY A 73 2.83 -9.61 -8.81
N TRP A 74 1.87 -10.50 -8.47
CA TRP A 74 1.78 -11.86 -9.01
C TRP A 74 0.74 -11.99 -10.13
N ASN A 75 -0.28 -11.15 -10.10
CA ASN A 75 -1.33 -11.13 -11.10
C ASN A 75 -1.38 -9.75 -11.76
N ASN A 76 -1.50 -9.73 -13.09
CA ASN A 76 -1.63 -8.49 -13.85
C ASN A 76 -3.05 -7.92 -13.75
N THR A 77 -3.48 -7.60 -12.52
CA THR A 77 -4.81 -7.05 -12.25
C THR A 77 -4.81 -6.16 -11.02
N ILE A 78 -5.62 -5.11 -11.10
CA ILE A 78 -5.96 -4.23 -9.98
C ILE A 78 -7.28 -4.66 -9.30
N ASN A 79 -7.96 -5.71 -9.78
CA ASN A 79 -9.22 -6.20 -9.22
C ASN A 79 -9.00 -7.21 -8.08
N LYS A 80 -8.02 -6.93 -7.22
CA LYS A 80 -7.74 -7.67 -5.98
C LYS A 80 -8.01 -6.77 -4.78
N PHE A 81 -8.59 -7.34 -3.74
CA PHE A 81 -9.00 -6.60 -2.56
C PHE A 81 -8.44 -7.26 -1.30
N TYR A 82 -7.72 -6.47 -0.51
CA TYR A 82 -7.22 -6.86 0.79
C TYR A 82 -8.14 -6.30 1.88
N LYS A 83 -8.65 -7.18 2.74
CA LYS A 83 -9.35 -6.80 3.97
C LYS A 83 -8.32 -6.76 5.10
N PRO A 84 -8.05 -5.58 5.71
CA PRO A 84 -7.13 -5.47 6.83
C PRO A 84 -7.42 -6.52 7.92
N HIS A 85 -6.37 -7.21 8.37
CA HIS A 85 -6.40 -8.18 9.48
C HIS A 85 -7.27 -9.43 9.25
N SER A 86 -7.72 -9.71 8.03
CA SER A 86 -8.58 -10.88 7.78
C SER A 86 -7.82 -12.19 7.55
N ARG A 87 -6.53 -12.13 7.17
CA ARG A 87 -5.67 -13.30 6.90
C ARG A 87 -4.21 -12.94 7.09
N SER A 88 -3.73 -12.01 6.26
CA SER A 88 -2.39 -11.44 6.39
C SER A 88 -2.40 -10.28 7.38
N LEU A 89 -1.34 -10.18 8.17
CA LEU A 89 -1.07 -9.06 9.05
C LEU A 89 -0.62 -7.87 8.20
N TRP A 90 -1.22 -6.70 8.42
CA TRP A 90 -0.65 -5.44 7.95
C TRP A 90 0.51 -5.05 8.87
N VAL A 91 1.74 -5.14 8.36
CA VAL A 91 2.95 -4.81 9.12
C VAL A 91 3.25 -3.31 9.06
N SER A 92 3.25 -2.73 7.85
CA SER A 92 3.47 -1.31 7.66
C SER A 92 2.85 -0.82 6.35
N ALA A 93 2.55 0.48 6.25
CA ALA A 93 2.26 1.09 4.96
C ALA A 93 2.77 2.53 4.86
N THR A 94 3.02 2.95 3.62
CA THR A 94 3.57 4.26 3.28
C THR A 94 2.91 4.76 2.00
N GLN A 95 2.49 6.02 1.97
CA GLN A 95 2.00 6.68 0.75
C GLN A 95 3.16 7.35 0.02
N TYR A 96 3.07 7.42 -1.31
CA TYR A 96 4.11 7.92 -2.20
C TYR A 96 3.52 8.90 -3.22
N TRP A 97 4.25 9.98 -3.48
CA TRP A 97 3.94 10.90 -4.57
C TRP A 97 5.22 11.58 -5.08
N VAL A 98 5.26 11.80 -6.40
CA VAL A 98 6.32 12.60 -7.02
C VAL A 98 5.91 14.06 -6.93
N ARG A 99 6.86 14.92 -6.55
CA ARG A 99 6.70 16.38 -6.62
C ARG A 99 7.27 16.91 -7.93
#